data_AF-A0A529HKN0-F1
#
_entry.id   AF-A0A529HKN0-F1
#
_cell.length_a   1.000
_cell.length_b   1.000
_cell.length_c   1.000
_cell.angle_alpha   90.00
_cell.angle_beta   90.00
_cell.angle_gamma   90.00
#
_symmetry.space_group_name_H-M   'P 1'
#
loop_
_entity.id
_entity.type
_entity.pdbx_description
1 polymer ?
#
loop_
_entity_poly.entity_id
_entity_poly.type
_entity_poly.pdbx_seq_one_letter_code
_entity_poly.pdbx_strand_id
1 'polypeptide(L)'
;MFQTTDPSLRAAQDELVKVLLDPEVQIKFNLIKGSIPPRLDVDMSKFDDCAKQAAVDLKASIEHKSFLGTLSGGYAAEPQFASIFKEVAAKFFVSDMSAQDAVTLLADEINNAR
;
A
#
# COMPACT_ATOMS: atom_id res chain seq x y z
N MET A 1 3.78 -4.53 15.67
CA MET A 1 5.10 -4.12 16.21
C MET A 1 5.92 -5.35 16.50
N PHE A 2 7.24 -5.28 16.32
CA PHE A 2 8.14 -6.39 16.64
C PHE A 2 8.04 -6.76 18.13
N GLN A 3 7.95 -8.05 18.43
CA GLN A 3 7.88 -8.52 19.81
C GLN A 3 9.21 -8.23 20.53
N THR A 4 9.12 -7.77 21.77
CA THR A 4 10.28 -7.47 22.62
C THR A 4 9.93 -7.74 24.09
N THR A 5 10.91 -8.19 24.86
CA THR A 5 10.80 -8.40 26.32
C THR A 5 11.29 -7.20 27.12
N ASP A 6 11.95 -6.23 26.48
CA ASP A 6 12.42 -4.99 27.12
C ASP A 6 11.24 -4.03 27.35
N PRO A 7 10.89 -3.70 28.60
CA PRO A 7 9.77 -2.81 28.91
C PRO A 7 9.95 -1.39 28.34
N SER A 8 11.18 -0.89 28.25
CA SER A 8 11.48 0.44 27.73
C SER A 8 11.26 0.52 26.23
N LEU A 9 11.69 -0.52 25.49
CA LEU A 9 11.41 -0.65 24.06
C LEU A 9 9.92 -0.80 23.80
N ARG A 10 9.21 -1.57 24.65
CA ARG A 10 7.76 -1.70 24.51
C ARG A 10 7.06 -0.35 24.69
N ALA A 11 7.41 0.40 25.73
CA ALA A 11 6.86 1.74 25.96
C ALA A 11 7.14 2.69 24.79
N ALA A 12 8.35 2.65 24.21
CA ALA A 12 8.70 3.45 23.03
C ALA A 12 7.90 3.06 21.78
N GLN A 13 7.64 1.77 21.55
CA GLN A 13 6.79 1.30 20.46
C GLN A 13 5.34 1.77 20.61
N ASP A 14 4.81 1.73 21.84
CA ASP A 14 3.45 2.19 22.12
C ASP A 14 3.33 3.71 21.93
N GLU A 15 4.35 4.48 22.35
CA GLU A 15 4.39 5.93 22.11
C GLU A 15 4.51 6.27 20.62
N LEU A 16 5.32 5.52 19.87
CA LEU A 16 5.40 5.66 18.42
C LEU A 16 4.02 5.48 17.75
N VAL A 17 3.24 4.48 18.17
CA VAL A 17 1.89 4.27 17.61
C VAL A 17 0.97 5.45 17.90
N LYS A 18 1.04 6.04 19.10
CA LYS A 18 0.25 7.24 19.44
C LYS A 18 0.61 8.41 18.54
N VAL A 19 1.91 8.68 18.38
CA VAL A 19 2.40 9.76 17.50
C VAL A 19 2.00 9.51 16.05
N LEU A 20 2.17 8.27 15.55
CA LEU A 20 1.81 7.92 14.18
C LEU A 20 0.33 8.12 13.90
N LEU A 21 -0.57 7.91 14.88
CA LEU A 21 -2.02 8.01 14.68
C LEU A 21 -2.64 9.29 15.28
N ASP A 22 -1.82 10.22 15.77
CA ASP A 22 -2.29 11.52 16.22
C ASP A 22 -2.85 12.33 15.03
N PRO A 23 -4.05 12.92 15.13
CA PRO A 23 -4.66 13.66 14.01
C PRO A 23 -3.81 14.82 13.49
N GLU A 24 -3.14 15.58 14.35
CA GLU A 24 -2.30 16.68 13.90
C GLU A 24 -1.04 16.19 13.20
N VAL A 25 -0.42 15.14 13.73
CA VAL A 25 0.74 14.49 13.10
C VAL A 25 0.34 13.94 11.73
N GLN A 26 -0.82 13.30 11.63
CA GLN A 26 -1.37 12.80 10.37
C GLN A 26 -1.56 13.91 9.35
N ILE A 27 -2.11 15.05 9.73
CA ILE A 27 -2.25 16.21 8.83
C ILE A 27 -0.86 16.68 8.36
N LYS A 28 0.04 16.99 9.29
CA LYS A 28 1.35 17.57 8.98
C LYS A 28 2.21 16.63 8.13
N PHE A 29 2.22 15.33 8.45
CA PHE A 29 2.99 14.33 7.71
C PHE A 29 2.45 14.13 6.30
N ASN A 30 1.13 13.96 6.14
CA ASN A 30 0.55 13.65 4.83
C ASN A 30 0.58 14.82 3.85
N LEU A 31 0.52 16.06 4.34
CA LEU A 31 0.75 17.25 3.51
C LEU A 31 2.12 17.25 2.83
N ILE A 32 3.15 16.72 3.50
CA ILE A 32 4.51 16.62 2.95
C ILE A 32 4.64 15.33 2.10
N LYS A 33 4.06 14.23 2.59
CA LYS A 33 4.18 12.91 1.98
C LYS A 33 3.42 12.77 0.66
N GLY A 34 2.41 13.62 0.42
CA GLY A 34 1.55 13.59 -0.77
C GLY A 34 0.53 12.46 -0.78
N SER A 35 0.20 11.91 0.40
CA SER A 35 -0.82 10.87 0.58
C SER A 35 -2.03 11.40 1.34
N ILE A 36 -3.13 10.66 1.36
CA ILE A 36 -4.22 10.90 2.31
C ILE A 36 -3.92 10.19 3.65
N PRO A 37 -4.41 10.69 4.79
CA PRO A 37 -4.29 10.00 6.07
C PRO A 37 -4.99 8.63 6.06
N PRO A 38 -4.46 7.62 6.77
CA PRO A 38 -5.16 6.35 6.99
C PRO A 38 -6.36 6.50 7.93
N ARG A 39 -6.44 7.61 8.67
CA ARG A 39 -7.58 7.98 9.51
C ARG A 39 -8.68 8.60 8.66
N LEU A 40 -9.89 8.08 8.78
CA LEU A 40 -11.06 8.57 8.03
C LEU A 40 -11.73 9.81 8.64
N ASP A 41 -11.31 10.21 9.84
CA ASP A 41 -11.86 11.31 10.65
C ASP A 41 -10.98 12.58 10.64
N VAL A 42 -9.91 12.60 9.84
CA VAL A 42 -9.04 13.78 9.72
C VAL A 42 -9.71 14.86 8.87
N ASP A 43 -9.61 16.11 9.32
CA ASP A 43 -10.05 17.27 8.53
C ASP A 43 -9.19 17.46 7.28
N MET A 44 -9.82 17.28 6.12
CA MET A 44 -9.18 17.40 4.81
C MET A 44 -9.09 18.86 4.31
N SER A 45 -9.60 19.84 5.05
CA SER A 45 -9.69 21.25 4.62
C SER A 45 -8.34 21.84 4.17
N LYS A 46 -7.26 21.48 4.85
CA LYS A 46 -5.89 21.96 4.60
C LYS A 46 -5.16 21.24 3.47
N PHE A 47 -5.71 20.16 2.95
CA PHE A 47 -5.11 19.37 1.89
C PHE A 47 -5.39 19.98 0.51
N ASP A 48 -4.55 19.63 -0.47
CA ASP A 48 -4.78 20.01 -1.86
C ASP A 48 -6.00 19.29 -2.46
N ASP A 49 -6.38 19.70 -3.67
CA ASP A 49 -7.56 19.17 -4.34
C ASP A 49 -7.40 17.69 -4.73
N CYS A 50 -6.16 17.25 -5.03
CA CYS A 50 -5.86 15.85 -5.33
C CYS A 50 -6.12 14.95 -4.12
N ALA A 51 -5.66 15.33 -2.94
CA ALA A 51 -5.86 14.60 -1.70
C ALA A 51 -7.32 14.62 -1.24
N LYS A 52 -8.04 15.74 -1.43
CA LYS A 52 -9.48 15.80 -1.18
C LYS A 52 -10.25 14.83 -2.08
N GLN A 53 -9.94 14.81 -3.38
CA GLN A 53 -10.55 13.87 -4.33
C GLN A 53 -10.22 12.42 -3.95
N ALA A 54 -8.96 12.12 -3.63
CA ALA A 54 -8.55 10.79 -3.20
C ALA A 54 -9.30 10.30 -1.94
N ALA A 55 -9.61 11.19 -1.00
CA ALA A 55 -10.39 10.85 0.19
C ALA A 55 -11.88 10.55 -0.14
N VAL A 56 -12.45 11.24 -1.13
CA VAL A 56 -13.79 10.94 -1.65
C VAL A 56 -13.80 9.58 -2.35
N ASP A 57 -12.82 9.35 -3.23
CA ASP A 57 -12.68 8.10 -3.99
C ASP A 57 -12.44 6.90 -3.05
N LEU A 58 -11.66 7.08 -1.98
CA LEU A 58 -11.48 6.07 -0.94
C LEU A 58 -12.83 5.68 -0.31
N LYS A 59 -13.64 6.65 0.12
CA LYS A 59 -14.95 6.38 0.73
C LYS A 59 -15.88 5.66 -0.25
N ALA A 60 -15.97 6.15 -1.49
CA ALA A 60 -16.78 5.52 -2.53
C ALA A 60 -16.31 4.08 -2.83
N SER A 61 -15.00 3.85 -2.93
CA SER A 61 -14.46 2.51 -3.19
C SER A 61 -14.72 1.52 -2.04
N ILE A 62 -14.73 1.98 -0.79
CA ILE A 62 -15.13 1.17 0.36
C ILE A 62 -16.61 0.81 0.26
N GLU A 63 -17.48 1.79 0.00
CA GLU A 63 -18.93 1.60 -0.14
C GLU A 63 -19.27 0.63 -1.29
N HIS A 64 -18.58 0.75 -2.42
CA HIS A 64 -18.76 -0.10 -3.59
C HIS A 64 -17.97 -1.42 -3.53
N LYS A 65 -17.26 -1.70 -2.44
CA LYS A 65 -16.42 -2.90 -2.27
C LYS A 65 -15.37 -3.06 -3.39
N SER A 66 -14.88 -1.94 -3.91
CA SER A 66 -13.84 -1.85 -4.94
C SER A 66 -12.51 -1.34 -4.40
N PHE A 67 -12.37 -1.15 -3.08
CA PHE A 67 -11.10 -0.83 -2.44
C PHE A 67 -10.18 -2.06 -2.41
N LEU A 68 -9.32 -2.19 -3.42
CA LEU A 68 -8.43 -3.33 -3.60
C LEU A 68 -6.99 -2.99 -3.19
N GLY A 69 -6.28 -3.99 -2.67
CA GLY A 69 -4.86 -3.89 -2.41
C GLY A 69 -4.05 -3.77 -3.70
N THR A 70 -3.05 -2.90 -3.72
CA THR A 70 -2.12 -2.79 -4.86
C THR A 70 -1.14 -3.97 -4.86
N LEU A 71 -0.94 -4.61 -6.02
CA LEU A 71 0.07 -5.67 -6.18
C LEU A 71 1.50 -5.11 -6.09
N SER A 72 1.75 -3.95 -6.72
CA SER A 72 3.06 -3.29 -6.69
C SER A 72 3.45 -2.85 -5.27
N GLY A 73 2.49 -2.41 -4.46
CA GLY A 73 2.67 -2.04 -3.06
C GLY A 73 2.58 -3.19 -2.05
N GLY A 74 2.45 -4.44 -2.50
CA GLY A 74 2.48 -5.62 -1.61
C GLY A 74 1.21 -5.86 -0.78
N TYR A 75 0.08 -5.27 -1.16
CA TYR A 75 -1.19 -5.46 -0.46
C TYR A 75 -2.06 -6.58 -1.06
N ALA A 76 -1.85 -6.92 -2.33
CA ALA A 76 -2.68 -7.89 -3.04
C ALA A 76 -2.23 -9.35 -2.90
N ALA A 77 -0.94 -9.59 -2.65
CA ALA A 77 -0.35 -10.92 -2.66
C ALA A 77 0.89 -10.96 -1.75
N GLU A 78 1.29 -12.18 -1.36
CA GLU A 78 2.55 -12.39 -0.63
C GLU A 78 3.76 -11.86 -1.42
N PRO A 79 4.85 -11.46 -0.74
CA PRO A 79 6.01 -10.85 -1.40
C PRO A 79 6.58 -11.68 -2.55
N GLN A 80 6.62 -13.03 -2.46
CA GLN A 80 7.15 -13.84 -3.56
C GLN A 80 6.29 -13.74 -4.83
N PHE A 81 4.97 -13.75 -4.71
CA PHE A 81 4.07 -13.64 -5.85
C PHE A 81 4.04 -12.23 -6.44
N ALA A 82 4.12 -11.20 -5.58
CA ALA A 82 4.21 -9.82 -6.04
C ALA A 82 5.51 -9.54 -6.81
N SER A 83 6.64 -10.15 -6.41
CA SER A 83 7.91 -10.07 -7.12
C SER A 83 7.86 -10.77 -8.47
N ILE A 84 7.32 -12.00 -8.54
CA ILE A 84 7.14 -12.73 -9.81
C ILE A 84 6.35 -11.89 -10.81
N PHE A 85 5.22 -11.31 -10.39
CA PHE A 85 4.44 -10.46 -11.28
C PHE A 85 5.25 -9.27 -11.80
N LYS A 86 5.99 -8.57 -10.92
CA LYS A 86 6.81 -7.42 -11.32
C LYS A 86 7.89 -7.82 -12.33
N GLU A 87 8.53 -8.97 -12.14
CA GLU A 87 9.58 -9.47 -13.03
C GLU A 87 9.03 -9.83 -14.41
N VAL A 88 7.92 -10.59 -14.47
CA VAL A 88 7.30 -10.97 -15.74
C VAL A 88 6.74 -9.73 -16.46
N ALA A 89 6.09 -8.82 -15.74
CA ALA A 89 5.58 -7.58 -16.32
C ALA A 89 6.70 -6.69 -16.86
N ALA A 90 7.80 -6.56 -16.12
CA ALA A 90 8.97 -5.80 -16.56
C ALA A 90 9.60 -6.43 -17.81
N LYS A 91 9.79 -7.76 -17.81
CA LYS A 91 10.35 -8.49 -18.96
C LYS A 91 9.47 -8.35 -20.20
N PHE A 92 8.15 -8.49 -20.04
CA PHE A 92 7.20 -8.27 -21.13
C PHE A 92 7.28 -6.83 -21.68
N PHE A 93 7.37 -5.83 -20.79
CA PHE A 93 7.41 -4.42 -21.19
C PHE A 93 8.66 -4.03 -21.99
N VAL A 94 9.80 -4.70 -21.78
CA VAL A 94 11.09 -4.33 -22.39
C VAL A 94 11.57 -5.30 -23.48
N SER A 95 10.72 -6.22 -23.94
CA SER A 95 11.08 -7.23 -24.96
C SER A 95 9.99 -7.42 -26.00
N ASP A 96 10.28 -8.21 -27.05
CA ASP A 96 9.31 -8.62 -28.07
C ASP A 96 8.44 -9.83 -27.64
N MET A 97 8.37 -10.12 -26.33
CA MET A 97 7.55 -11.21 -25.79
C MET A 97 6.08 -11.00 -26.12
N SER A 98 5.40 -12.06 -26.60
CA SER A 98 3.96 -11.97 -26.83
C SER A 98 3.18 -11.92 -25.50
N ALA A 99 1.99 -11.31 -25.51
CA ALA A 99 1.13 -11.32 -24.33
C ALA A 99 0.79 -12.74 -23.87
N GLN A 100 0.66 -13.68 -24.82
CA GLN A 100 0.39 -15.08 -24.51
C GLN A 100 1.56 -15.74 -23.77
N ASP A 101 2.80 -15.49 -24.22
CA ASP A 101 3.99 -16.02 -23.57
C ASP A 101 4.19 -15.42 -22.18
N ALA A 102 3.90 -14.13 -22.01
CA ALA A 102 3.95 -13.46 -20.71
C ALA A 102 2.97 -14.07 -19.70
N VAL A 103 1.74 -14.37 -20.13
CA VAL A 103 0.73 -15.01 -19.27
C VAL A 103 1.15 -16.44 -18.91
N THR A 104 1.66 -17.21 -19.87
CA THR A 104 2.18 -18.56 -19.62
C THR A 104 3.32 -18.53 -18.60
N LEU A 105 4.32 -17.67 -18.83
CA LEU A 105 5.45 -17.50 -17.91
C LEU A 105 5.00 -17.08 -16.51
N LEU A 106 4.06 -16.13 -16.41
CA LEU A 106 3.52 -15.70 -15.11
C LEU A 106 2.86 -16.86 -14.35
N ALA A 107 2.05 -17.67 -15.03
CA ALA A 107 1.39 -18.81 -14.40
C ALA A 107 2.40 -19.88 -13.94
N ASP A 108 3.40 -20.17 -14.77
CA ASP A 108 4.45 -21.15 -14.45
C ASP A 108 5.27 -20.71 -13.23
N GLU A 109 5.74 -19.46 -13.20
CA GLU A 109 6.54 -18.94 -12.08
C GLU A 109 5.74 -18.86 -10.78
N ILE A 110 4.45 -18.49 -10.85
CA ILE A 110 3.57 -18.55 -9.67
C ILE A 110 3.45 -19.97 -9.15
N ASN A 111 3.29 -20.96 -10.04
CA ASN A 111 3.17 -22.37 -9.63
C ASN A 111 4.47 -22.92 -9.05
N ASN A 112 5.63 -22.50 -9.55
CA ASN A 112 6.94 -22.90 -9.05
C ASN A 112 7.26 -22.32 -7.66
N ALA A 113 6.66 -21.18 -7.30
CA ALA A 113 6.88 -20.50 -6.02
C ALA A 113 5.85 -20.85 -4.92
N ARG A 114 4.94 -21.80 -5.19
CA ARG A 114 4.02 -22.37 -4.19
C ARG A 114 4.70 -23.46 -3.38
#